data_AF-A0A2N6AJT3-F1
#
_entry.id   AF-A0A2N6AJT3-F1
#
_cell.length_a   1.000
_cell.length_b   1.000
_cell.length_c   1.000
_cell.angle_alpha   90.00
_cell.angle_beta   90.00
_cell.angle_gamma   90.00
#
_symmetry.space_group_name_H-M   'P 1'
#
loop_
_entity.id
_entity.type
_entity.pdbx_description
1 polymer ?
#
loop_
_entity_poly.entity_id
_entity_poly.type
_entity_poly.pdbx_seq_one_letter_code
_entity_poly.pdbx_strand_id
1 'polypeptide(L)'
;MRDAFNEMCVMFNGKGYEKIMINSLFNQMTLKLPEDSFWRVRKNRMEILVHRETAEGYGTVLGSEGNSMEFLNNRRITFEGGRMVDISHLDSRAFISENFSKENLDRVAGFFIEEDDGHMRMGIILGGMEKKGIINGETMNDGVFAMKGGNLCDESIRLYMDMTDVRVDAVKPGGKIEALLRDRKWIL
;
A
#
# COMPACT_ATOMS: atom_id res chain seq x y z
N MET A 1 -15.78 -4.31 -14.35
CA MET A 1 -14.68 -3.80 -13.50
C MET A 1 -14.19 -4.83 -12.53
N ARG A 2 -15.03 -5.35 -11.62
CA ARG A 2 -14.63 -6.43 -10.69
C ARG A 2 -14.04 -7.64 -11.42
N ASP A 3 -14.60 -8.02 -12.57
CA ASP A 3 -14.08 -9.14 -13.37
C ASP A 3 -12.70 -8.87 -13.96
N ALA A 4 -12.46 -7.64 -14.47
CA ALA A 4 -11.14 -7.23 -14.95
C ALA A 4 -10.09 -7.22 -13.81
N PHE A 5 -10.46 -6.75 -12.60
CA PHE A 5 -9.58 -6.87 -11.44
C PHE A 5 -9.34 -8.32 -11.02
N ASN A 6 -10.35 -9.19 -11.11
CA ASN A 6 -10.17 -10.61 -10.82
C ASN A 6 -9.19 -11.26 -11.83
N GLU A 7 -9.32 -10.95 -13.12
CA GLU A 7 -8.41 -11.43 -14.15
C GLU A 7 -6.97 -10.93 -13.90
N MET A 8 -6.80 -9.65 -13.60
CA MET A 8 -5.48 -9.08 -13.25
C MET A 8 -4.89 -9.70 -11.99
N CYS A 9 -5.71 -9.91 -10.95
CA CYS A 9 -5.29 -10.66 -9.76
C CYS A 9 -4.77 -12.05 -10.15
N VAL A 10 -5.50 -12.83 -10.94
CA VAL A 10 -5.05 -14.15 -11.39
C VAL A 10 -3.74 -14.06 -12.18
N MET A 11 -3.57 -13.06 -13.04
CA MET A 11 -2.33 -12.88 -13.81
C MET A 11 -1.13 -12.50 -12.94
N PHE A 12 -1.31 -11.65 -11.93
CA PHE A 12 -0.22 -11.19 -11.07
C PHE A 12 0.12 -12.20 -9.98
N ASN A 13 -0.89 -12.90 -9.46
CA ASN A 13 -0.70 -13.96 -8.49
C ASN A 13 -0.06 -15.17 -9.17
N GLY A 14 1.17 -15.48 -8.79
CA GLY A 14 2.02 -16.48 -9.46
C GLY A 14 3.21 -15.87 -10.21
N LYS A 15 3.31 -14.55 -10.28
CA LYS A 15 4.49 -13.85 -10.84
C LYS A 15 5.64 -13.75 -9.83
N GLY A 16 5.36 -13.94 -8.53
CA GLY A 16 6.35 -13.94 -7.45
C GLY A 16 7.09 -12.62 -7.31
N TYR A 17 6.38 -11.49 -7.28
CA TYR A 17 7.02 -10.17 -7.17
C TYR A 17 7.65 -9.95 -5.79
N GLU A 18 8.87 -9.38 -5.76
CA GLU A 18 9.62 -9.07 -4.53
C GLU A 18 9.35 -7.65 -4.01
N LYS A 19 8.98 -6.72 -4.90
CA LYS A 19 8.67 -5.34 -4.53
C LYS A 19 7.85 -4.63 -5.59
N ILE A 20 7.14 -3.60 -5.15
CA ILE A 20 6.47 -2.60 -5.98
C ILE A 20 7.27 -1.30 -5.90
N MET A 21 7.49 -0.67 -7.05
CA MET A 21 8.10 0.65 -7.19
C MET A 21 7.09 1.61 -7.77
N ILE A 22 6.90 2.75 -7.10
CA ILE A 22 5.97 3.81 -7.50
C ILE A 22 6.81 5.04 -7.80
N ASN A 23 6.74 5.55 -9.03
CA ASN A 23 7.58 6.65 -9.49
C ASN A 23 6.75 7.71 -10.23
N SER A 24 6.83 8.94 -9.76
CA SER A 24 6.40 10.17 -10.43
C SER A 24 7.12 11.36 -9.78
N LEU A 25 6.83 12.58 -10.23
CA LEU A 25 7.30 13.80 -9.56
C LEU A 25 6.82 13.88 -8.10
N PHE A 26 5.62 13.37 -7.84
CA PHE A 26 4.92 13.49 -6.56
C PHE A 26 5.06 12.26 -5.67
N ASN A 27 5.52 11.13 -6.22
CA ASN A 27 5.70 9.90 -5.47
C ASN A 27 6.99 9.20 -5.89
N GLN A 28 7.80 8.82 -4.92
CA GLN A 28 8.95 7.96 -5.13
C GLN A 28 8.96 6.97 -3.98
N MET A 29 8.41 5.78 -4.19
CA MET A 29 8.28 4.77 -3.15
C MET A 29 8.75 3.40 -3.60
N THR A 30 9.36 2.66 -2.68
CA THR A 30 9.62 1.23 -2.81
C THR A 30 8.90 0.50 -1.68
N LEU A 31 8.12 -0.51 -2.04
CA LEU A 31 7.36 -1.35 -1.11
C LEU A 31 7.79 -2.79 -1.31
N LYS A 32 8.48 -3.41 -0.34
CA LYS A 32 8.83 -4.84 -0.48
C LYS A 32 7.61 -5.71 -0.18
N LEU A 33 7.52 -6.79 -0.93
CA LEU A 33 6.49 -7.79 -0.81
C LEU A 33 7.05 -9.02 -0.08
N PRO A 34 6.27 -9.66 0.80
CA PRO A 34 6.59 -10.99 1.30
C PRO A 34 6.56 -12.04 0.19
N GLU A 35 7.27 -13.16 0.40
CA GLU A 35 7.38 -14.25 -0.57
C GLU A 35 6.00 -14.81 -0.98
N ASP A 36 5.07 -14.92 -0.03
CA ASP A 36 3.71 -15.42 -0.26
C ASP A 36 2.67 -14.30 -0.44
N SER A 37 3.12 -13.11 -0.86
CA SER A 37 2.22 -11.99 -1.13
C SER A 37 1.21 -12.31 -2.22
N PHE A 38 -0.01 -11.83 -2.03
CA PHE A 38 -1.12 -12.11 -2.93
C PHE A 38 -1.98 -10.87 -3.13
N TRP A 39 -2.23 -10.52 -4.39
CA TRP A 39 -3.17 -9.48 -4.77
C TRP A 39 -4.60 -9.96 -4.58
N ARG A 40 -5.42 -9.17 -3.91
CA ARG A 40 -6.84 -9.46 -3.68
C ARG A 40 -7.73 -8.35 -4.23
N VAL A 41 -8.93 -8.75 -4.67
CA VAL A 41 -9.97 -7.80 -5.07
C VAL A 41 -10.92 -7.57 -3.90
N ARG A 42 -11.13 -6.31 -3.53
CA ARG A 42 -12.17 -5.87 -2.59
C ARG A 42 -13.03 -4.82 -3.28
N LYS A 43 -14.32 -5.11 -3.50
CA LYS A 43 -15.26 -4.25 -4.25
C LYS A 43 -14.71 -3.88 -5.65
N ASN A 44 -14.32 -2.62 -5.84
CA ASN A 44 -13.79 -1.98 -7.05
C ASN A 44 -12.28 -1.69 -6.95
N ARG A 45 -11.57 -2.43 -6.09
CA ARG A 45 -10.16 -2.21 -5.79
C ARG A 45 -9.37 -3.51 -5.80
N MET A 46 -8.15 -3.40 -6.28
CA MET A 46 -7.12 -4.42 -6.20
C MET A 46 -6.05 -3.96 -5.21
N GLU A 47 -5.75 -4.77 -4.21
CA GLU A 47 -4.79 -4.42 -3.16
C GLU A 47 -3.85 -5.59 -2.85
N ILE A 48 -2.65 -5.26 -2.36
CA ILE A 48 -1.63 -6.20 -1.90
C ILE A 48 -1.06 -5.72 -0.58
N LEU A 49 -0.81 -6.66 0.33
CA LEU A 49 -0.15 -6.37 1.60
C LEU A 49 1.37 -6.38 1.42
N VAL A 50 2.04 -5.49 2.14
CA VAL A 50 3.49 -5.27 2.00
C VAL A 50 4.22 -5.61 3.30
N HIS A 51 5.54 -5.78 3.21
CA HIS A 51 6.35 -5.98 4.41
C HIS A 51 6.45 -4.67 5.19
N ARG A 52 5.96 -4.70 6.43
CA ARG A 52 5.68 -3.52 7.28
C ARG A 52 6.90 -2.68 7.67
N GLU A 53 8.10 -3.17 7.35
CA GLU A 53 9.39 -2.56 7.73
C GLU A 53 10.19 -2.12 6.51
N THR A 54 9.53 -1.97 5.36
CA THR A 54 10.25 -1.89 4.07
C THR A 54 9.74 -0.82 3.13
N ALA A 55 8.72 -0.06 3.53
CA ALA A 55 8.30 1.08 2.74
C ALA A 55 9.33 2.20 2.91
N GLU A 56 9.90 2.61 1.78
CA GLU A 56 10.92 3.64 1.69
C GLU A 56 10.49 4.69 0.68
N GLY A 57 10.69 5.96 1.01
CA GLY A 57 10.50 7.09 0.11
C GLY A 57 9.27 7.94 0.46
N TYR A 58 8.66 8.60 -0.52
CA TYR A 58 7.59 9.57 -0.26
C TYR A 58 6.42 9.49 -1.23
N GLY A 59 5.25 9.96 -0.79
CA GLY A 59 4.08 10.16 -1.64
C GLY A 59 3.30 11.41 -1.26
N THR A 60 2.72 12.09 -2.25
CA THR A 60 1.80 13.22 -2.01
C THR A 60 0.38 12.71 -1.90
N VAL A 61 -0.28 13.01 -0.80
CA VAL A 61 -1.66 12.60 -0.51
C VAL A 61 -2.65 13.62 -1.07
N LEU A 62 -3.67 13.16 -1.78
CA LEU A 62 -4.78 13.98 -2.30
C LEU A 62 -6.10 13.71 -1.59
N GLY A 63 -6.20 12.60 -0.86
CA GLY A 63 -7.41 12.20 -0.15
C GLY A 63 -7.13 11.08 0.84
N SER A 64 -8.08 10.83 1.73
CA SER A 64 -8.01 9.73 2.69
C SER A 64 -9.36 9.08 2.94
N GLU A 65 -9.41 7.77 3.18
CA GLU A 65 -10.54 7.08 3.80
C GLU A 65 -10.16 6.58 5.20
N GLY A 66 -11.08 6.69 6.16
CA GLY A 66 -10.84 6.42 7.58
C GLY A 66 -11.00 7.69 8.44
N ASN A 67 -11.00 7.54 9.76
CA ASN A 67 -11.30 8.62 10.71
C ASN A 67 -10.51 9.92 10.41
N SER A 68 -11.22 11.01 10.03
CA SER A 68 -10.77 12.41 10.01
C SER A 68 -9.29 12.68 9.66
N MET A 69 -8.79 12.12 8.55
CA MET A 69 -7.42 12.33 8.06
C MET A 69 -7.30 13.41 6.96
N GLU A 70 -8.32 14.25 6.78
CA GLU A 70 -8.34 15.30 5.74
C GLU A 70 -7.17 16.29 5.85
N PHE A 71 -6.62 16.47 7.05
CA PHE A 71 -5.47 17.34 7.25
C PHE A 71 -4.21 16.84 6.52
N LEU A 72 -4.15 15.56 6.11
CA LEU A 72 -3.07 15.00 5.29
C LEU A 72 -3.19 15.39 3.81
N ASN A 73 -4.35 15.88 3.37
CA ASN A 73 -4.57 16.24 1.99
C ASN A 73 -3.62 17.35 1.56
N ASN A 74 -3.08 17.21 0.34
CA ASN A 74 -2.08 18.07 -0.27
C ASN A 74 -0.74 18.12 0.50
N ARG A 75 -0.43 17.06 1.26
CA ARG A 75 0.86 16.93 1.95
C ARG A 75 1.68 15.79 1.38
N ARG A 76 2.99 15.98 1.38
CA ARG A 76 3.95 14.91 1.18
C ARG A 76 4.15 14.18 2.51
N ILE A 77 4.11 12.86 2.44
CA ILE A 77 4.43 11.98 3.56
C ILE A 77 5.67 11.17 3.21
N THR A 78 6.63 11.13 4.11
CA THR A 78 7.90 10.39 3.96
C THR A 78 7.89 9.16 4.86
N PHE A 79 8.37 8.05 4.33
CA PHE A 79 8.47 6.76 4.98
C PHE A 79 9.91 6.26 4.98
N GLU A 80 10.36 5.76 6.13
CA GLU A 80 11.64 5.08 6.33
C GLU A 80 11.42 3.84 7.20
N GLY A 81 11.98 2.70 6.80
CA GLY A 81 11.81 1.43 7.51
C GLY A 81 10.33 1.05 7.69
N GLY A 82 9.49 1.40 6.72
CA GLY A 82 8.05 1.14 6.76
C GLY A 82 7.23 2.07 7.67
N ARG A 83 7.85 3.02 8.35
CA ARG A 83 7.20 3.99 9.24
C ARG A 83 7.14 5.37 8.61
N MET A 84 6.07 6.08 8.89
CA MET A 84 5.94 7.50 8.62
C MET A 84 6.91 8.27 9.52
N VAL A 85 7.80 9.04 8.91
CA VAL A 85 8.83 9.81 9.63
C VAL A 85 8.68 11.31 9.45
N ASP A 86 7.98 11.74 8.39
CA ASP A 86 7.73 13.15 8.13
C ASP A 86 6.40 13.39 7.41
N ILE A 87 5.79 14.53 7.70
CA ILE A 87 4.62 15.07 7.00
C ILE A 87 4.94 16.53 6.71
N SER A 88 5.02 16.89 5.43
CA SER A 88 5.41 18.24 5.01
C SER A 88 4.51 19.31 5.64
N HIS A 89 5.14 20.39 6.10
CA HIS A 89 4.46 21.56 6.69
C HIS A 89 3.67 21.26 7.99
N LEU A 90 4.08 20.23 8.73
CA LEU A 90 3.68 19.99 10.13
C LEU A 90 4.94 19.82 11.00
N ASP A 91 4.82 20.08 12.29
CA ASP A 91 5.78 19.55 13.26
C ASP A 91 5.53 18.05 13.42
N SER A 92 6.15 17.29 12.52
CA SER A 92 5.72 15.93 12.17
C SER A 92 5.92 14.92 13.29
N ARG A 93 6.93 15.05 14.14
CA ARG A 93 7.21 14.03 15.18
C ARG A 93 6.17 13.99 16.28
N ALA A 94 5.87 15.14 16.90
CA ALA A 94 4.86 15.21 17.96
C ALA A 94 3.49 14.83 17.39
N PHE A 95 3.18 15.36 16.21
CA PHE A 95 1.93 15.11 15.52
C PHE A 95 1.73 13.62 15.16
N ILE A 96 2.76 12.96 14.61
CA ILE A 96 2.72 11.52 14.28
C ILE A 96 2.48 10.71 15.56
N SER A 97 3.21 11.02 16.63
CA SER A 97 3.05 10.33 17.92
C SER A 97 1.64 10.49 18.50
N GLU A 98 1.03 11.66 18.38
CA GLU A 98 -0.31 11.92 18.93
C GLU A 98 -1.42 11.27 18.09
N ASN A 99 -1.28 11.27 16.77
CA ASN A 99 -2.38 10.91 15.86
C ASN A 99 -2.26 9.50 15.26
N PHE A 100 -1.06 8.90 15.26
CA PHE A 100 -0.78 7.63 14.57
C PHE A 100 -0.15 6.55 15.47
N SER A 101 0.04 6.83 16.77
CA SER A 101 0.59 5.86 17.73
C SER A 101 -0.33 4.67 18.02
N LYS A 102 -1.64 4.84 17.82
CA LYS A 102 -2.61 3.75 17.96
C LYS A 102 -2.46 2.74 16.83
N GLU A 103 -2.51 1.47 17.20
CA GLU A 103 -2.50 0.31 16.29
C GLU A 103 -1.42 0.31 15.20
N ASN A 104 -0.39 1.14 15.33
CA ASN A 104 0.63 1.35 14.31
C ASN A 104 0.11 1.94 12.99
N LEU A 105 -0.79 2.91 13.10
CA LEU A 105 -1.28 3.70 11.98
C LEU A 105 -0.20 4.55 11.31
N ASP A 106 1.01 4.61 11.88
CA ASP A 106 2.18 5.21 11.27
C ASP A 106 2.84 4.30 10.22
N ARG A 107 2.39 3.06 10.04
CA ARG A 107 3.08 2.07 9.20
C ARG A 107 2.34 1.71 7.92
N VAL A 108 3.10 1.53 6.84
CA VAL A 108 2.56 1.04 5.58
C VAL A 108 2.28 -0.46 5.68
N ALA A 109 1.01 -0.83 5.53
CA ALA A 109 0.53 -2.20 5.57
C ALA A 109 0.18 -2.75 4.17
N GLY A 110 -0.10 -1.87 3.21
CA GLY A 110 -0.46 -2.31 1.87
C GLY A 110 -0.40 -1.22 0.81
N PHE A 111 -0.57 -1.67 -0.43
CA PHE A 111 -0.69 -0.86 -1.62
C PHE A 111 -2.00 -1.22 -2.32
N PHE A 112 -2.66 -0.24 -2.92
CA PHE A 112 -3.87 -0.50 -3.67
C PHE A 112 -4.00 0.37 -4.92
N ILE A 113 -4.73 -0.16 -5.88
CA ILE A 113 -5.24 0.53 -7.05
C ILE A 113 -6.75 0.30 -7.08
N GLU A 114 -7.50 1.38 -7.26
CA GLU A 114 -8.96 1.41 -7.25
C GLU A 114 -9.47 2.09 -8.52
N GLU A 115 -10.64 1.68 -8.99
CA GLU A 115 -11.35 2.39 -10.05
C GLU A 115 -12.70 2.84 -9.51
N ASP A 116 -12.95 4.15 -9.54
CA ASP A 116 -14.17 4.78 -9.05
C ASP A 116 -14.75 5.66 -10.16
N ASP A 117 -15.95 5.34 -10.62
CA ASP A 117 -16.64 6.03 -11.72
C ASP A 117 -15.77 6.24 -12.99
N GLY A 118 -14.97 5.24 -13.37
CA GLY A 118 -14.07 5.29 -14.53
C GLY A 118 -12.78 6.08 -14.30
N HIS A 119 -12.52 6.50 -13.06
CA HIS A 119 -11.28 7.15 -12.66
C HIS A 119 -10.43 6.21 -11.81
N MET A 120 -9.22 5.95 -12.30
CA MET A 120 -8.21 5.22 -11.54
C MET A 120 -7.70 6.08 -10.37
N ARG A 121 -7.64 5.47 -9.20
CA ARG A 121 -7.01 5.96 -7.98
C ARG A 121 -5.97 4.97 -7.50
N MET A 122 -4.95 5.46 -6.81
CA MET A 122 -3.88 4.66 -6.24
C MET A 122 -3.61 5.15 -4.84
N GLY A 123 -3.17 4.25 -3.97
CA GLY A 123 -2.80 4.67 -2.63
C GLY A 123 -2.06 3.60 -1.84
N ILE A 124 -1.80 3.96 -0.60
CA ILE A 124 -1.29 3.04 0.41
C ILE A 124 -2.30 2.86 1.52
N ILE A 125 -2.17 1.73 2.20
CA ILE A 125 -2.91 1.44 3.42
C ILE A 125 -1.95 1.64 4.58
N LEU A 126 -2.33 2.50 5.51
CA LEU A 126 -1.71 2.62 6.82
C LEU A 126 -2.48 1.79 7.84
N GLY A 127 -1.76 1.18 8.79
CA GLY A 127 -2.38 0.45 9.88
C GLY A 127 -1.55 -0.69 10.42
N GLY A 128 -2.06 -1.23 11.52
CA GLY A 128 -1.62 -2.49 12.07
C GLY A 128 -2.11 -3.68 11.23
N MET A 129 -1.46 -4.80 11.43
CA MET A 129 -2.00 -6.10 11.02
C MET A 129 -2.58 -6.75 12.28
N GLU A 130 -3.75 -7.40 12.16
CA GLU A 130 -4.33 -8.11 13.31
C GLU A 130 -3.36 -9.21 13.77
N LYS A 131 -2.97 -9.18 15.07
CA LYS A 131 -2.17 -10.24 15.70
C LYS A 131 -2.84 -11.63 15.73
N LYS A 132 -4.04 -11.78 15.16
CA LYS A 132 -4.92 -12.94 15.37
C LYS A 132 -5.36 -13.60 14.07
N GLY A 133 -4.41 -13.87 13.18
CA GLY A 133 -4.56 -14.96 12.22
C GLY A 133 -4.08 -16.26 12.86
N ILE A 134 -5.00 -17.17 13.23
CA ILE A 134 -4.67 -18.57 13.46
C ILE A 134 -4.85 -19.28 12.11
N ILE A 135 -3.75 -19.68 11.48
CA ILE A 135 -3.78 -20.64 10.37
C ILE A 135 -3.23 -21.94 10.95
N ASN A 136 -4.04 -23.00 10.94
CA ASN A 136 -3.68 -24.33 11.45
C ASN A 136 -3.22 -24.41 12.93
N GLY A 137 -3.70 -23.51 13.81
CA GLY A 137 -3.43 -23.59 15.25
C GLY A 137 -2.14 -22.90 15.72
N GLU A 138 -1.37 -22.29 14.82
CA GLU A 138 -0.15 -21.58 15.18
C GLU A 138 -0.36 -20.06 15.27
N THR A 139 0.24 -19.45 16.29
CA THR A 139 0.29 -17.99 16.43
C THR A 139 1.37 -17.48 15.50
N MET A 140 0.98 -16.70 14.50
CA MET A 140 1.89 -16.24 13.46
C MET A 140 2.63 -14.95 13.86
N ASN A 141 3.92 -14.86 13.54
CA ASN A 141 4.73 -13.66 13.75
C ASN A 141 4.42 -12.58 12.68
N ASP A 142 4.74 -11.32 12.99
CA ASP A 142 4.34 -10.11 12.25
C ASP A 142 4.63 -10.09 10.72
N GLY A 143 5.51 -10.95 10.20
CA GLY A 143 5.81 -11.09 8.76
C GLY A 143 4.87 -12.02 7.97
N VAL A 144 4.05 -12.80 8.66
CA VAL A 144 3.25 -13.91 8.11
C VAL A 144 1.82 -13.44 7.72
N PHE A 145 1.46 -12.20 8.02
CA PHE A 145 0.12 -11.63 7.79
C PHE A 145 -0.06 -10.93 6.45
N ALA A 146 0.99 -10.83 5.64
CA ALA A 146 0.88 -10.35 4.26
C ALA A 146 0.73 -11.52 3.25
N MET A 147 0.37 -12.70 3.76
CA MET A 147 0.11 -13.94 3.02
C MET A 147 -1.39 -14.18 2.85
N LYS A 148 -1.75 -15.21 2.07
CA LYS A 148 -3.14 -15.67 1.85
C LYS A 148 -3.87 -15.93 3.18
N GLY A 149 -4.72 -14.99 3.60
CA GLY A 149 -5.53 -15.08 4.83
C GLY A 149 -5.32 -13.94 5.83
N GLY A 150 -4.35 -13.06 5.62
CA GLY A 150 -4.11 -11.93 6.51
C GLY A 150 -5.13 -10.80 6.39
N ASN A 151 -5.55 -10.27 7.54
CA ASN A 151 -6.43 -9.11 7.66
C ASN A 151 -5.66 -7.89 8.21
N LEU A 152 -6.04 -6.73 7.67
CA LEU A 152 -5.68 -5.45 8.26
C LEU A 152 -6.41 -5.32 9.60
N CYS A 153 -5.85 -4.57 10.55
CA CYS A 153 -6.62 -4.19 11.73
C CYS A 153 -7.87 -3.40 11.34
N ASP A 154 -8.90 -3.47 12.20
CA ASP A 154 -10.16 -2.76 12.02
C ASP A 154 -9.95 -1.25 11.80
N GLU A 155 -8.89 -0.66 12.35
CA GLU A 155 -8.59 0.77 12.26
C GLU A 155 -7.72 1.19 11.04
N SER A 156 -7.63 0.41 9.95
CA SER A 156 -6.81 0.80 8.78
C SER A 156 -7.24 2.13 8.12
N ILE A 157 -6.26 2.96 7.73
CA ILE A 157 -6.45 4.21 6.99
C ILE A 157 -5.98 4.00 5.55
N ARG A 158 -6.71 4.55 4.58
CA ARG A 158 -6.30 4.56 3.18
C ARG A 158 -5.91 5.97 2.78
N LEU A 159 -4.74 6.12 2.19
CA LEU A 159 -4.26 7.39 1.68
C LEU A 159 -4.22 7.32 0.15
N TYR A 160 -5.00 8.16 -0.50
CA TYR A 160 -4.99 8.32 -1.95
C TYR A 160 -3.84 9.21 -2.36
N MET A 161 -3.00 8.71 -3.26
CA MET A 161 -1.82 9.39 -3.75
C MET A 161 -2.06 10.08 -5.08
N ASP A 162 -1.28 11.12 -5.34
CA ASP A 162 -1.25 11.80 -6.62
C ASP A 162 -0.87 10.83 -7.75
N MET A 163 -1.66 10.81 -8.83
CA MET A 163 -1.46 9.92 -9.98
C MET A 163 -0.95 10.64 -11.22
N THR A 164 -0.52 11.88 -11.11
CA THR A 164 0.08 12.65 -12.19
C THR A 164 1.40 11.99 -12.59
N ASP A 165 1.48 11.57 -13.86
CA ASP A 165 2.62 10.89 -14.48
C ASP A 165 3.12 9.66 -13.72
N VAL A 166 2.21 8.96 -13.04
CA VAL A 166 2.58 7.80 -12.21
C VAL A 166 2.97 6.60 -13.05
N ARG A 167 4.08 5.98 -12.64
CA ARG A 167 4.57 4.70 -13.13
C ARG A 167 4.64 3.74 -11.95
N VAL A 168 3.95 2.61 -12.09
CA VAL A 168 4.02 1.52 -11.11
C VAL A 168 4.68 0.34 -11.78
N ASP A 169 5.74 -0.14 -11.15
CA ASP A 169 6.53 -1.29 -11.59
C ASP A 169 6.56 -2.34 -10.50
N ALA A 170 6.52 -3.61 -10.90
CA ALA A 170 6.83 -4.72 -10.03
C ALA A 170 8.21 -5.29 -10.39
N VAL A 171 8.95 -5.70 -9.38
CA VAL A 171 10.26 -6.34 -9.56
C VAL A 171 10.16 -7.80 -9.16
N LYS A 172 10.66 -8.67 -10.03
CA LYS A 172 10.77 -10.12 -9.83
C LYS A 172 12.14 -10.49 -9.27
N PRO A 173 12.29 -11.73 -8.77
CA PRO A 173 13.58 -12.30 -8.42
C PRO A 173 14.59 -12.14 -9.55
N GLY A 174 15.81 -11.75 -9.16
CA GLY A 174 16.88 -11.41 -10.10
C GLY A 174 16.76 -10.01 -10.71
N GLY A 175 15.87 -9.15 -10.21
CA GLY A 175 15.81 -7.73 -10.57
C GLY A 175 15.06 -7.43 -11.87
N LYS A 176 14.37 -8.40 -12.47
CA LYS A 176 13.57 -8.18 -13.68
C LYS A 176 12.37 -7.28 -13.37
N ILE A 177 12.21 -6.20 -14.13
CA ILE A 177 11.15 -5.21 -13.95
C ILE A 177 9.98 -5.52 -14.90
N GLU A 178 8.75 -5.51 -14.38
CA GLU A 178 7.50 -5.63 -15.13
C GLU A 178 6.66 -4.38 -14.87
N ALA A 179 6.30 -3.67 -15.93
CA ALA A 179 5.43 -2.50 -15.84
C ALA A 179 4.01 -2.93 -15.48
N LEU A 180 3.43 -2.35 -14.43
CA LEU A 180 2.04 -2.62 -14.04
C LEU A 180 1.12 -1.49 -14.49
N LEU A 181 1.51 -0.24 -14.22
CA LEU A 181 0.69 0.94 -14.49
C LEU A 181 1.52 2.03 -15.17
N ARG A 182 0.95 2.66 -16.19
CA ARG A 182 1.47 3.87 -16.84
C ARG A 182 0.31 4.80 -17.17
N ASP A 183 0.50 6.10 -16.97
CA ASP A 183 -0.46 7.13 -17.39
C ASP A 183 -1.91 6.82 -16.96
N ARG A 184 -2.04 6.33 -15.72
CA ARG A 184 -3.33 5.93 -15.11
C ARG A 184 -4.04 4.78 -15.82
N LYS A 185 -3.29 3.91 -16.51
CA LYS A 185 -3.79 2.71 -17.19
C LYS A 185 -2.92 1.51 -16.89
N TRP A 186 -3.56 0.34 -16.82
CA TRP A 186 -2.85 -0.93 -16.71
C TRP A 186 -2.09 -1.22 -18.01
N ILE A 187 -0.86 -1.72 -17.86
CA ILE A 187 -0.09 -2.30 -18.96
C ILE A 187 -0.35 -3.80 -18.91
N LEU A 188 -1.29 -4.27 -19.73
CA LEU A 188 -1.59 -5.70 -19.93
C LEU A 188 -0.62 -6.31 -20.94
#